data_AF-A0A1V5ZQW9-F1
#
_entry.id   AF-A0A1V5ZQW9-F1
#
_cell.length_a   1.000
_cell.length_b   1.000
_cell.length_c   1.000
_cell.angle_alpha   90.00
_cell.angle_beta   90.00
_cell.angle_gamma   90.00
#
_symmetry.space_group_name_H-M   'P 1'
#
loop_
_entity.id
_entity.type
_entity.pdbx_description
1 polymer ?
#
loop_
_entity_poly.entity_id
_entity_poly.type
_entity_poly.pdbx_seq_one_letter_code
_entity_poly.pdbx_strand_id
1 'polypeptide(L)'
;MLLERNAATGREVHVEEKDGLLIVRKTVPKDVMNRYLDHNKAEQNAIPQKSYKSELRKKNMWKVASIPTIVIEQWKKEGIDLWKDEDWPKVRAKLNDPEYKWLRTSPGKV
;
A
#
# COMPACT_ATOMS: atom_id res chain seq x y z
N MET A 1 0.88 -17.57 -19.42
CA MET A 1 -0.16 -18.47 -18.89
C MET A 1 -0.51 -18.03 -17.46
N LEU A 2 -1.79 -17.94 -17.11
CA LEU A 2 -2.19 -17.73 -15.71
C LEU A 2 -1.86 -19.00 -14.91
N LEU A 3 -1.00 -18.87 -13.92
CA LEU A 3 -0.58 -19.97 -13.06
C LEU A 3 -1.46 -20.06 -11.81
N GLU A 4 -1.74 -18.92 -11.18
CA GLU A 4 -2.45 -18.86 -9.91
C GLU A 4 -3.30 -17.59 -9.82
N ARG A 5 -4.50 -17.71 -9.24
CA ARG A 5 -5.33 -16.57 -8.82
C ARG A 5 -5.72 -16.73 -7.36
N ASN A 6 -5.36 -15.75 -6.53
CA ASN A 6 -5.73 -15.72 -5.13
C ASN A 6 -7.10 -15.08 -4.94
N ALA A 7 -8.08 -15.84 -4.45
CA ALA A 7 -9.46 -15.38 -4.32
C ALA A 7 -9.66 -14.25 -3.29
N ALA A 8 -8.85 -14.20 -2.23
CA ALA A 8 -8.98 -13.20 -1.16
C ALA A 8 -8.42 -11.82 -1.55
N THR A 9 -7.35 -11.82 -2.35
CA THR A 9 -6.63 -10.59 -2.72
C THR A 9 -6.83 -10.19 -4.18
N GLY A 10 -7.46 -11.05 -4.99
CA GLY A 10 -7.61 -10.88 -6.43
C GLY A 10 -6.30 -11.00 -7.20
N ARG A 11 -5.17 -11.29 -6.53
CA ARG A 11 -3.84 -11.36 -7.14
C ARG A 11 -3.76 -12.45 -8.20
N GLU A 12 -3.07 -12.14 -9.29
CA GLU A 12 -2.80 -13.06 -10.37
C GLU A 12 -1.29 -13.26 -10.54
N VAL A 13 -0.90 -14.50 -10.84
CA VAL A 13 0.47 -14.88 -11.19
C VAL A 13 0.46 -15.40 -12.61
N HIS A 14 1.17 -14.71 -13.49
CA HIS A 14 1.33 -15.10 -14.88
C HIS A 14 2.77 -15.57 -15.11
N VAL A 15 2.94 -16.68 -15.82
CA VAL A 15 4.25 -17.19 -16.22
C VAL A 15 4.34 -17.23 -17.75
N GLU A 16 5.45 -16.74 -18.27
CA GLU A 16 5.77 -16.73 -19.70
C GLU A 16 7.19 -17.25 -19.88
N GLU A 17 7.40 -18.19 -20.80
CA GLU A 17 8.74 -18.60 -21.21
C GLU A 17 9.19 -17.71 -22.36
N LYS A 18 10.35 -17.07 -22.19
CA LYS A 18 10.94 -16.19 -23.20
C LYS A 18 12.45 -16.31 -23.17
N ASP A 19 13.05 -16.60 -24.32
CA ASP A 19 14.51 -16.72 -24.47
C ASP A 19 15.16 -17.73 -23.49
N GLY A 20 14.46 -18.83 -23.18
CA GLY A 20 14.90 -19.84 -22.20
C GLY A 20 14.77 -19.43 -20.74
N LEU A 21 14.16 -18.26 -20.46
CA LEU A 21 13.88 -17.77 -19.11
C LEU A 21 12.39 -17.87 -18.79
N LEU A 22 12.08 -18.25 -17.54
CA LEU A 22 10.74 -18.15 -16.99
C LEU A 22 10.51 -16.76 -16.40
N ILE A 23 9.67 -15.97 -17.07
CA ILE A 23 9.24 -14.65 -16.60
C ILE A 23 7.99 -14.83 -15.75
N VAL A 24 8.11 -14.57 -14.45
CA VAL A 24 6.99 -14.59 -13.50
C VAL A 24 6.51 -13.17 -13.23
N ARG A 25 5.29 -12.84 -13.67
CA ARG A 25 4.63 -11.56 -13.42
C ARG A 25 3.56 -11.71 -12.34
N LYS A 26 3.62 -10.88 -11.32
CA LYS A 26 2.64 -10.79 -10.25
C LYS A 26 1.86 -9.50 -10.41
N THR A 27 0.56 -9.59 -10.62
CA THR A 27 -0.32 -8.45 -10.85
C THR A 27 -1.52 -8.49 -9.92
N VAL A 28 -2.13 -7.33 -9.72
CA VAL A 28 -3.44 -7.19 -9.08
C VAL A 28 -4.35 -6.51 -10.10
N PRO A 29 -5.58 -7.01 -10.31
CA PRO A 29 -6.55 -6.38 -11.18
C PRO A 29 -6.79 -4.92 -10.80
N LYS A 30 -7.00 -4.07 -11.82
CA LYS A 30 -7.15 -2.62 -11.65
C LYS A 30 -8.33 -2.27 -10.75
N ASP A 31 -9.43 -2.99 -10.84
CA ASP A 31 -10.62 -2.79 -10.01
C ASP A 31 -10.35 -3.05 -8.52
N VAL A 32 -9.59 -4.09 -8.20
CA VAL A 32 -9.14 -4.37 -6.83
C VAL A 32 -8.26 -3.23 -6.32
N MET A 33 -7.31 -2.77 -7.15
CA MET A 33 -6.45 -1.64 -6.80
C MET A 33 -7.26 -0.35 -6.58
N ASN A 34 -8.24 -0.08 -7.44
CA ASN A 34 -9.13 1.08 -7.30
C ASN A 34 -9.90 1.05 -5.97
N ARG A 35 -10.36 -0.12 -5.51
CA ARG A 35 -11.04 -0.21 -4.19
C ARG A 35 -10.15 0.25 -3.04
N TYR A 36 -8.85 -0.08 -3.06
CA TYR A 36 -7.91 0.43 -2.06
C TYR A 36 -7.75 1.94 -2.15
N LEU A 37 -7.60 2.47 -3.37
CA LEU A 37 -7.46 3.91 -3.62
C LEU A 37 -8.70 4.69 -3.13
N ASP A 38 -9.89 4.21 -3.50
CA ASP A 38 -11.16 4.84 -3.15
C ASP A 38 -11.39 4.81 -1.64
N HIS A 39 -11.10 3.68 -0.99
CA HIS A 39 -11.20 3.55 0.45
C HIS A 39 -10.23 4.49 1.19
N ASN A 40 -8.96 4.52 0.78
CA ASN A 40 -7.96 5.40 1.41
C ASN A 40 -8.32 6.87 1.23
N LYS A 41 -8.75 7.24 0.02
CA LYS A 41 -9.20 8.61 -0.29
C LYS A 41 -10.43 8.99 0.53
N ALA A 42 -11.40 8.09 0.68
CA ALA A 42 -12.58 8.32 1.50
C ALA A 42 -12.21 8.56 2.98
N GLU A 43 -11.34 7.72 3.55
CA GLU A 43 -10.87 7.90 4.93
C GLU A 43 -10.09 9.20 5.10
N GLN A 44 -9.21 9.55 4.16
CA GLN A 44 -8.45 10.79 4.20
C GLN A 44 -9.36 12.02 4.16
N ASN A 45 -10.40 11.99 3.32
CA ASN A 45 -11.36 13.08 3.17
C ASN A 45 -12.35 13.19 4.33
N ALA A 46 -12.63 12.09 5.05
CA ALA A 46 -13.48 12.10 6.23
C ALA A 46 -12.89 12.90 7.40
N ILE A 47 -11.59 13.23 7.34
CA ILE A 47 -10.88 13.97 8.37
C ILE A 47 -10.71 15.42 7.90
N PRO A 48 -11.36 16.40 8.56
CA PRO A 48 -11.16 17.80 8.19
C PRO A 48 -9.70 18.18 8.42
N GLN A 49 -9.03 18.68 7.37
CA GLN A 49 -7.60 18.99 7.40
C GLN A 49 -7.23 19.99 8.52
N LYS A 50 -8.15 20.90 8.87
CA LYS A 50 -8.00 21.89 9.95
C LYS A 50 -8.11 21.27 11.36
N SER A 51 -8.86 20.19 11.53
CA SER A 51 -9.04 19.51 12.82
C SER A 51 -8.17 18.25 12.96
N TYR A 52 -7.42 17.84 11.94
CA TYR A 52 -6.59 16.63 11.98
C TYR A 52 -5.73 16.50 13.26
N LYS A 53 -5.00 17.57 13.64
CA LYS A 53 -4.15 17.54 14.84
C LYS A 53 -4.96 17.48 16.14
N SER A 54 -6.16 18.07 16.18
CA SER A 54 -7.02 18.01 17.37
C SER A 54 -7.74 16.67 17.47
N GLU A 55 -8.16 16.07 16.36
CA GLU A 55 -8.72 14.72 16.30
C GLU A 55 -7.68 13.65 16.66
N LEU A 56 -6.43 13.78 16.19
CA LEU A 56 -5.32 12.93 16.60
C LEU A 56 -5.06 12.99 18.11
N ARG A 57 -5.12 14.17 18.72
CA ARG A 57 -4.91 14.32 20.17
C ARG A 57 -6.01 13.67 21.01
N LYS A 58 -7.21 13.51 20.46
CA LYS A 58 -8.33 12.84 21.15
C LYS A 58 -8.25 11.32 21.07
N LYS A 59 -7.56 10.76 20.07
CA LYS A 59 -7.43 9.31 19.88
C LYS A 59 -5.99 8.87 20.15
N ASN A 60 -5.78 7.98 21.12
CA ASN A 60 -4.45 7.44 21.42
C ASN A 60 -3.81 6.67 20.24
N MET A 61 -4.59 6.21 19.27
CA MET A 61 -4.11 5.51 18.09
C MET A 61 -4.84 6.00 16.84
N TRP A 62 -4.11 6.08 15.72
CA TRP A 62 -4.65 6.54 14.45
C TRP A 62 -4.17 5.67 13.28
N LYS A 63 -5.07 5.39 12.34
CA LYS A 63 -4.76 4.69 11.09
C LYS A 63 -4.14 5.67 10.09
N VAL A 64 -2.83 5.55 9.85
CA VAL A 64 -2.06 6.47 8.98
C VAL A 64 -2.07 6.06 7.50
N ALA A 65 -2.20 4.76 7.23
CA ALA A 65 -2.21 4.20 5.88
C ALA A 65 -2.95 2.86 5.84
N SER A 66 -3.39 2.48 4.64
CA SER A 66 -3.79 1.10 4.31
C SER A 66 -2.99 0.68 3.08
N ILE A 67 -2.13 -0.32 3.23
CA ILE A 67 -1.13 -0.69 2.22
C ILE A 67 -1.48 -2.06 1.63
N PRO A 68 -1.69 -2.17 0.31
CA PRO A 68 -1.91 -3.46 -0.34
C PRO A 68 -0.68 -4.36 -0.22
N THR A 69 -0.90 -5.66 -0.01
CA THR A 69 0.19 -6.65 0.19
C THR A 69 1.20 -6.67 -0.95
N ILE A 70 0.79 -6.42 -2.20
CA ILE A 70 1.71 -6.36 -3.34
C ILE A 70 2.74 -5.22 -3.21
N VAL A 71 2.35 -4.09 -2.61
CA VAL A 71 3.25 -2.96 -2.35
C VAL A 71 4.17 -3.29 -1.17
N ILE A 72 3.65 -3.94 -0.13
CA ILE A 72 4.46 -4.42 1.01
C ILE A 72 5.56 -5.37 0.52
N GLU A 73 5.22 -6.32 -0.34
CA GLU A 73 6.17 -7.25 -0.92
C GLU A 73 7.21 -6.54 -1.81
N GLN A 74 6.80 -5.52 -2.56
CA GLN A 74 7.71 -4.72 -3.36
C GLN A 74 8.73 -4.00 -2.46
N TRP A 75 8.26 -3.29 -1.43
CA TRP A 75 9.14 -2.61 -0.47
C TRP A 75 10.05 -3.58 0.28
N LYS A 76 9.57 -4.78 0.60
CA LYS A 76 10.40 -5.82 1.20
C LYS A 76 11.55 -6.24 0.30
N LYS A 77 11.34 -6.34 -1.02
CA LYS A 77 12.42 -6.59 -2.00
C LYS A 77 13.42 -5.43 -2.10
N GLU A 78 12.96 -4.20 -1.83
CA GLU A 78 13.80 -3.01 -1.72
C GLU A 78 14.54 -2.92 -0.37
N GLY A 79 14.35 -3.89 0.53
CA GLY A 79 15.00 -3.92 1.85
C GLY A 79 14.29 -3.10 2.92
N ILE A 80 12.98 -2.85 2.77
CA ILE A 80 12.13 -2.19 3.77
C ILE A 80 11.13 -3.22 4.30
N ASP A 81 11.30 -3.66 5.55
CA ASP A 81 10.38 -4.60 6.19
C ASP A 81 9.46 -3.88 7.19
N LEU A 82 8.15 -3.86 6.91
CA LEU A 82 7.15 -3.21 7.78
C LEU A 82 7.06 -3.85 9.18
N TRP A 83 7.53 -5.09 9.33
CA TRP A 83 7.52 -5.79 10.61
C TRP A 83 8.78 -5.56 11.44
N LYS A 84 9.73 -4.77 10.93
CA LYS A 84 10.92 -4.34 11.65
C LYS A 84 10.75 -2.89 12.10
N ASP A 85 10.79 -2.67 13.40
CA ASP A 85 10.65 -1.33 13.99
C ASP A 85 11.70 -0.33 13.48
N GLU A 86 12.92 -0.82 13.22
CA GLU A 86 14.04 -0.06 12.65
C GLU A 86 13.78 0.49 11.24
N ASP A 87 12.88 -0.13 10.46
CA ASP A 87 12.58 0.27 9.09
C ASP A 87 11.43 1.28 8.99
N TRP A 88 10.70 1.55 10.08
CA TRP A 88 9.60 2.51 10.08
C TRP A 88 9.97 3.93 9.64
N PRO A 89 11.17 4.47 9.92
CA PRO A 89 11.61 5.73 9.30
C PRO A 89 11.57 5.68 7.76
N LYS A 90 11.96 4.56 7.14
CA LYS A 90 11.92 4.36 5.68
C LYS A 90 10.48 4.23 5.19
N VAL A 91 9.63 3.50 5.93
CA VAL A 91 8.20 3.39 5.63
C VAL A 91 7.52 4.77 5.64
N ARG A 92 7.80 5.61 6.65
CA ARG A 92 7.29 6.99 6.70
C ARG A 92 7.80 7.83 5.53
N ALA A 93 9.06 7.67 5.13
CA ALA A 93 9.61 8.35 3.97
C ALA A 93 8.84 7.96 2.69
N LYS A 94 8.61 6.65 2.46
CA LYS A 94 7.78 6.16 1.34
C LYS A 94 6.38 6.76 1.38
N LEU A 95 5.69 6.72 2.52
CA LEU A 95 4.33 7.28 2.65
C LEU A 95 4.27 8.80 2.40
N ASN A 96 5.36 9.53 2.61
CA ASN A 96 5.46 10.95 2.33
C ASN A 96 5.88 11.26 0.87
N ASP A 97 6.36 10.26 0.13
CA ASP A 97 6.70 10.36 -1.28
C ASP A 97 5.42 10.54 -2.14
N PRO A 98 5.40 11.46 -3.13
CA PRO A 98 4.29 11.60 -4.05
C PRO A 98 3.84 10.30 -4.74
N GLU A 99 4.77 9.39 -5.04
CA GLU A 99 4.51 8.09 -5.70
C GLU A 99 3.59 7.20 -4.86
N TYR A 100 3.73 7.23 -3.53
CA TYR A 100 3.03 6.33 -2.60
C TYR A 100 2.01 7.06 -1.72
N LYS A 101 1.85 8.37 -1.88
CA LYS A 101 0.95 9.20 -1.06
C LYS A 101 -0.50 8.70 -1.05
N TRP A 102 -0.95 8.04 -2.11
CA TRP A 102 -2.27 7.45 -2.23
C TRP A 102 -2.54 6.27 -1.26
N LEU A 103 -1.49 5.71 -0.64
CA LEU A 103 -1.61 4.69 0.41
C LEU A 103 -2.12 5.27 1.73
N ARG A 104 -2.05 6.59 1.90
CA ARG A 104 -2.36 7.23 3.17
C ARG A 104 -3.85 7.40 3.37
N THR A 105 -4.27 7.18 4.60
CA THR A 105 -5.65 7.34 5.06
C THR A 105 -5.83 8.60 5.92
N SER A 106 -4.74 9.33 6.20
CA SER A 106 -4.76 10.57 6.97
C SER A 106 -4.11 11.76 6.24
N PRO A 107 -4.57 12.99 6.50
CA PRO A 107 -3.92 14.20 6.00
C PRO A 107 -2.63 14.49 6.79
N GLY A 108 -1.74 15.33 6.25
CA GLY A 108 -0.49 15.74 6.93
C GLY A 108 0.65 14.72 6.84
N LYS A 109 1.91 15.11 6.98
CA LYS A 109 3.03 14.17 6.86
C LYS A 109 3.00 13.13 7.98
N VAL A 110 3.40 11.89 7.66
CA VAL A 110 3.58 10.79 8.62
C VAL A 110 4.95 10.90 9.26
#